data_AF-A0A382PAT2-F1
#
_entry.id   AF-A0A382PAT2-F1
#
_cell.length_a   1.000
_cell.length_b   1.000
_cell.length_c   1.000
_cell.angle_alpha   90.00
_cell.angle_beta   90.00
_cell.angle_gamma   90.00
#
_symmetry.space_group_name_H-M   'P 1'
#
loop_
_entity.id
_entity.type
_entity.pdbx_description
1 polymer ?
#
loop_
_entity_poly.entity_id
_entity_poly.type
_entity_poly.pdbx_seq_one_letter_code
_entity_poly.pdbx_strand_id
1 'polypeptide(L)'
;MSIHDKVRSVILSNCVKPENRTIGMEEECILYTHENKRLPVNPGAEFSATDLVSIMNSNRGPNGVYTLEPGGQLEWSSPPFPDLNFLNAALDIHKQSLKKVVSDHNLDIISFGVEPNYNPDNIDLINQFKYQLMDLNMEKSGTMGKWMMRNTASVQINFDVTGSKEMEEMALVADCLQPVSAYLFANSPYKKGLPAGENNLRNIIWENTDNARCRNLIDHGISSPEGLIDRYIDYVISVPGMFQLDRSGAVTSTRTSIGDRLQEL
;
A
#
# COMPACT_ATOMS: atom_id res chain seq x y z
N MET A 1 13.29 -4.06 -29.95
CA MET A 1 12.55 -3.26 -28.96
C MET A 1 13.36 -3.30 -27.68
N SER A 2 13.83 -2.14 -27.19
CA SER A 2 14.63 -2.06 -25.96
C SER A 2 13.77 -2.46 -24.74
N ILE A 3 14.39 -2.75 -23.60
CA ILE A 3 13.65 -2.98 -22.35
C ILE A 3 12.81 -1.75 -22.00
N HIS A 4 13.40 -0.57 -22.19
CA HIS A 4 12.72 0.70 -22.00
C HIS A 4 11.43 0.78 -22.83
N ASP A 5 11.47 0.45 -24.13
CA ASP A 5 10.28 0.42 -24.99
C ASP A 5 9.23 -0.60 -24.52
N LYS A 6 9.67 -1.77 -24.03
CA LYS A 6 8.77 -2.81 -23.49
C LYS A 6 8.07 -2.31 -22.23
N VAL A 7 8.81 -1.71 -21.29
CA VAL A 7 8.24 -1.16 -20.05
C VAL A 7 7.29 0.00 -20.35
N ARG A 8 7.68 0.90 -21.27
CA ARG A 8 6.80 1.98 -21.75
C ARG A 8 5.51 1.45 -22.34
N SER A 9 5.59 0.40 -23.16
CA SER A 9 4.40 -0.25 -23.72
C SER A 9 3.49 -0.85 -22.64
N VAL A 10 4.06 -1.40 -21.56
CA VAL A 10 3.27 -1.96 -20.44
C VAL A 10 2.58 -0.84 -19.67
N ILE A 11 3.30 0.23 -19.30
CA ILE A 11 2.74 1.39 -18.60
C ILE A 11 1.55 1.97 -19.37
N LEU A 12 1.68 2.10 -20.70
CA LEU A 12 0.65 2.69 -21.55
C LEU A 12 -0.46 1.72 -21.99
N SER A 13 -0.33 0.42 -21.71
CA SER A 13 -1.26 -0.61 -22.23
C SER A 13 -2.69 -0.52 -21.71
N ASN A 14 -2.91 0.16 -20.58
CA ASN A 14 -4.22 0.27 -19.91
C ASN A 14 -4.79 1.70 -19.93
N CYS A 15 -4.31 2.58 -20.82
CA CYS A 15 -4.96 3.88 -21.01
C CYS A 15 -6.41 3.68 -21.47
N VAL A 16 -7.34 4.41 -20.85
CA VAL A 16 -8.78 4.30 -21.14
C VAL A 16 -9.26 5.44 -22.02
N LYS A 17 -10.44 5.29 -22.63
CA LYS A 17 -11.10 6.44 -23.26
C LYS A 17 -11.64 7.39 -22.17
N PRO A 18 -11.71 8.71 -22.41
CA PRO A 18 -12.22 9.66 -21.42
C PRO A 18 -13.57 9.29 -20.81
N GLU A 19 -14.51 8.79 -21.61
CA GLU A 19 -15.84 8.35 -21.18
C GLU A 19 -15.84 7.08 -20.31
N ASN A 20 -14.73 6.34 -20.26
CA ASN A 20 -14.57 5.09 -19.51
C ASN A 20 -13.70 5.26 -18.26
N ARG A 21 -13.32 6.49 -17.89
CA ARG A 21 -12.49 6.75 -16.72
C ARG A 21 -13.19 6.27 -15.45
N THR A 22 -12.45 5.59 -14.62
CA THR A 22 -12.91 5.16 -13.30
C THR A 22 -12.02 5.69 -12.18
N ILE A 23 -12.57 5.63 -10.97
CA ILE A 23 -11.91 5.88 -9.71
C ILE A 23 -12.07 4.64 -8.81
N GLY A 24 -10.98 4.24 -8.17
CA GLY A 24 -10.95 3.20 -7.14
C GLY A 24 -10.38 3.74 -5.83
N MET A 25 -10.60 2.99 -4.75
CA MET A 25 -10.06 3.30 -3.43
C MET A 25 -9.55 2.04 -2.75
N GLU A 26 -8.47 2.19 -2.00
CA GLU A 26 -8.01 1.21 -1.03
C GLU A 26 -8.09 1.83 0.38
N GLU A 27 -8.60 1.08 1.35
CA GLU A 27 -8.66 1.46 2.77
C GLU A 27 -8.06 0.35 3.62
N GLU A 28 -7.04 0.70 4.40
CA GLU A 28 -6.45 -0.18 5.40
C GLU A 28 -6.94 0.22 6.80
N CYS A 29 -7.16 -0.77 7.66
CA CYS A 29 -7.49 -0.54 9.06
C CYS A 29 -6.76 -1.49 10.00
N ILE A 30 -6.63 -1.06 11.26
CA ILE A 30 -5.95 -1.80 12.32
C ILE A 30 -7.00 -2.39 13.25
N LEU A 31 -6.91 -3.67 13.55
CA LEU A 31 -7.87 -4.42 14.37
C LEU A 31 -7.29 -4.74 15.74
N TYR A 32 -8.13 -4.59 16.77
CA TYR A 32 -7.84 -4.93 18.15
C TYR A 32 -8.88 -5.91 18.69
N THR A 33 -8.50 -6.68 19.70
CA THR A 33 -9.44 -7.39 20.54
C THR A 33 -10.05 -6.43 21.57
N HIS A 34 -11.24 -6.75 22.09
CA HIS A 34 -11.87 -6.01 23.18
C HIS A 34 -11.01 -5.85 24.46
N GLU A 35 -9.93 -6.66 24.62
CA GLU A 35 -8.94 -6.53 25.70
C GLU A 35 -7.85 -5.50 25.39
N ASN A 36 -8.04 -4.69 24.34
CA ASN A 36 -7.09 -3.69 23.86
C ASN A 36 -5.73 -4.31 23.46
N LYS A 37 -5.75 -5.50 22.85
CA LYS A 37 -4.57 -6.14 22.25
C LYS A 37 -4.67 -6.11 20.74
N ARG A 38 -3.53 -5.95 20.05
CA ARG A 38 -3.48 -6.05 18.59
C ARG A 38 -3.94 -7.46 18.16
N LEU A 39 -4.83 -7.53 17.17
CA LEU A 39 -5.30 -8.82 16.64
C LEU A 39 -4.11 -9.62 16.07
N PRO A 40 -3.91 -10.90 16.45
CA PRO A 40 -2.86 -11.74 15.88
C PRO A 40 -3.01 -11.87 14.36
N VAL A 41 -1.89 -11.86 13.63
CA VAL A 41 -1.93 -11.84 12.16
C VAL A 41 -2.16 -13.23 11.59
N ASN A 42 -1.42 -14.21 12.10
CA ASN A 42 -1.37 -15.57 11.59
C ASN A 42 -2.40 -16.48 12.28
N PRO A 43 -2.88 -17.53 11.60
CA PRO A 43 -3.76 -18.52 12.22
C PRO A 43 -3.12 -19.16 13.45
N GLY A 44 -3.93 -19.39 14.49
CA GLY A 44 -3.48 -19.97 15.75
C GLY A 44 -4.63 -20.56 16.56
N ALA A 45 -4.47 -20.57 17.88
CA ALA A 45 -5.52 -21.01 18.80
C ALA A 45 -6.65 -19.96 18.98
N GLU A 46 -6.33 -18.69 18.74
CA GLU A 46 -7.24 -17.56 18.83
C GLU A 46 -7.63 -17.06 17.44
N PHE A 47 -8.72 -16.29 17.36
CA PHE A 47 -9.17 -15.66 16.11
C PHE A 47 -8.12 -14.65 15.61
N SER A 48 -7.77 -14.75 14.33
CA SER A 48 -6.70 -13.97 13.71
C SER A 48 -7.20 -13.05 12.59
N ALA A 49 -6.34 -12.14 12.15
CA ALA A 49 -6.57 -11.32 10.95
C ALA A 49 -6.74 -12.21 9.69
N THR A 50 -6.06 -13.36 9.64
CA THR A 50 -6.21 -14.34 8.55
C THR A 50 -7.61 -14.97 8.54
N ASP A 51 -8.20 -15.22 9.71
CA ASP A 51 -9.58 -15.70 9.79
C ASP A 51 -10.57 -14.59 9.36
N LEU A 52 -10.33 -13.37 9.83
CA LEU A 52 -11.13 -12.19 9.46
C LEU A 52 -11.15 -11.97 7.94
N VAL A 53 -9.99 -11.90 7.28
CA VAL A 53 -9.91 -11.67 5.83
C VAL A 53 -10.60 -12.78 5.03
N SER A 54 -10.59 -14.01 5.53
CA SER A 54 -11.29 -15.16 4.92
C SER A 54 -12.81 -15.02 5.01
N ILE A 55 -13.33 -14.63 6.18
CA ILE A 55 -14.76 -14.33 6.39
C ILE A 55 -15.19 -13.15 5.53
N MET A 56 -14.41 -12.07 5.52
CA MET A 56 -14.70 -10.88 4.71
C MET A 56 -14.76 -11.23 3.23
N ASN A 57 -13.80 -12.02 2.71
CA ASN A 57 -13.82 -12.43 1.31
C ASN A 57 -14.96 -13.41 0.97
N SER A 58 -15.35 -14.27 1.90
CA SER A 58 -16.49 -15.19 1.70
C SER A 58 -17.83 -14.44 1.58
N ASN A 59 -17.92 -13.26 2.18
CA ASN A 59 -19.14 -12.44 2.24
C ASN A 59 -19.08 -11.15 1.40
N ARG A 60 -18.01 -10.93 0.62
CA ARG A 60 -17.72 -9.63 -0.04
C ARG A 60 -18.71 -9.25 -1.14
N GLY A 61 -19.45 -10.21 -1.70
CA GLY A 61 -20.26 -9.98 -2.90
C GLY A 61 -19.42 -9.40 -4.06
N PRO A 62 -19.96 -8.48 -4.88
CA PRO A 62 -19.18 -7.78 -5.90
C PRO A 62 -18.44 -6.54 -5.36
N ASN A 63 -18.42 -6.31 -4.04
CA ASN A 63 -17.95 -5.06 -3.43
C ASN A 63 -16.46 -5.08 -3.08
N GLY A 64 -15.62 -5.40 -4.07
CA GLY A 64 -14.15 -5.35 -3.92
C GLY A 64 -13.55 -6.62 -3.32
N VAL A 65 -12.25 -6.55 -3.00
CA VAL A 65 -11.47 -7.66 -2.46
C VAL A 65 -10.82 -7.26 -1.14
N TYR A 66 -10.59 -8.24 -0.28
CA TYR A 66 -9.91 -8.02 0.99
C TYR A 66 -8.56 -8.73 1.03
N THR A 67 -7.56 -8.03 1.55
CA THR A 67 -6.16 -8.44 1.64
C THR A 67 -5.62 -8.13 3.04
N LEU A 68 -4.45 -8.67 3.36
CA LEU A 68 -3.74 -8.34 4.59
C LEU A 68 -2.39 -7.74 4.25
N GLU A 69 -2.11 -6.62 4.91
CA GLU A 69 -0.79 -6.02 4.97
C GLU A 69 0.13 -6.78 5.95
N PRO A 70 1.45 -6.53 5.94
CA PRO A 70 2.41 -7.38 6.65
C PRO A 70 2.14 -7.56 8.14
N GLY A 71 1.62 -6.54 8.82
CA GLY A 71 1.27 -6.56 10.25
C GLY A 71 -0.19 -6.92 10.53
N GLY A 72 -0.91 -7.49 9.57
CA GLY A 72 -2.32 -7.88 9.71
C GLY A 72 -3.29 -6.71 9.77
N GLN A 73 -2.93 -5.57 9.18
CA GLN A 73 -3.91 -4.56 8.80
C GLN A 73 -4.81 -5.16 7.73
N LEU A 74 -6.13 -4.98 7.88
CA LEU A 74 -7.08 -5.42 6.86
C LEU A 74 -7.19 -4.32 5.82
N GLU A 75 -6.94 -4.68 4.57
CA GLU A 75 -7.14 -3.81 3.42
C GLU A 75 -8.41 -4.21 2.66
N TRP A 76 -9.17 -3.20 2.23
CA TRP A 76 -10.24 -3.33 1.26
C TRP A 76 -9.86 -2.56 0.00
N SER A 77 -9.87 -3.24 -1.14
CA SER A 77 -9.69 -2.64 -2.46
C SER A 77 -11.03 -2.63 -3.21
N SER A 78 -11.52 -1.44 -3.54
CA SER A 78 -12.81 -1.25 -4.20
C SER A 78 -12.77 -1.73 -5.65
N PRO A 79 -13.91 -2.10 -6.25
CA PRO A 79 -14.03 -2.10 -7.70
C PRO A 79 -13.78 -0.69 -8.26
N PRO A 80 -13.39 -0.57 -9.54
CA PRO A 80 -13.36 0.71 -10.23
C PRO A 80 -14.79 1.21 -10.49
N PHE A 81 -15.06 2.48 -10.17
CA PHE A 81 -16.37 3.12 -10.35
C PHE A 81 -16.31 4.35 -11.24
N PRO A 82 -17.39 4.70 -11.97
CA PRO A 82 -17.39 5.85 -12.87
C PRO A 82 -17.38 7.20 -12.12
N ASP A 83 -17.83 7.24 -10.86
CA ASP A 83 -17.86 8.46 -10.05
C ASP A 83 -17.80 8.18 -8.54
N LEU A 84 -17.65 9.26 -7.77
CA LEU A 84 -17.53 9.24 -6.31
C LEU A 84 -18.81 8.77 -5.59
N ASN A 85 -19.99 8.88 -6.18
CA ASN A 85 -21.23 8.44 -5.52
C ASN A 85 -21.29 6.92 -5.47
N PHE A 86 -20.96 6.25 -6.59
CA PHE A 86 -20.87 4.79 -6.62
C PHE A 86 -19.76 4.29 -5.70
N LEU A 87 -18.60 4.96 -5.69
CA LEU A 87 -17.51 4.63 -4.78
C LEU A 87 -17.91 4.81 -3.30
N ASN A 88 -18.61 5.88 -2.96
CA ASN A 88 -19.09 6.12 -1.60
C ASN A 88 -20.11 5.04 -1.17
N ALA A 89 -21.03 4.65 -2.05
CA ALA A 89 -21.97 3.56 -1.77
C ALA A 89 -21.24 2.23 -1.51
N ALA A 90 -20.19 1.94 -2.28
CA ALA A 90 -19.34 0.77 -2.08
C ALA A 90 -18.58 0.82 -0.73
N LEU A 91 -18.05 1.99 -0.37
CA LEU A 91 -17.40 2.22 0.92
C LEU A 91 -18.37 2.00 2.09
N ASP A 92 -19.62 2.46 1.97
CA ASP A 92 -20.64 2.26 3.01
C ASP A 92 -20.98 0.78 3.19
N ILE A 93 -21.09 0.01 2.09
CA ILE A 93 -21.30 -1.44 2.13
C ILE A 93 -20.12 -2.15 2.80
N HIS A 94 -18.88 -1.75 2.45
CA HIS A 94 -17.66 -2.26 3.06
C HIS A 94 -17.68 -2.03 4.58
N LYS A 95 -17.89 -0.77 5.02
CA LYS A 95 -17.90 -0.40 6.44
C LYS A 95 -18.98 -1.12 7.24
N GLN A 96 -20.18 -1.26 6.68
CA GLN A 96 -21.27 -2.02 7.34
C GLN A 96 -20.92 -3.49 7.49
N SER A 97 -20.36 -4.11 6.44
CA SER A 97 -19.94 -5.51 6.46
C SER A 97 -18.83 -5.75 7.46
N LEU A 98 -17.79 -4.90 7.45
CA LEU A 98 -16.67 -4.99 8.37
C LEU A 98 -17.13 -4.81 9.81
N LYS A 99 -17.94 -3.78 10.09
CA LYS A 99 -18.50 -3.53 11.43
C LYS A 99 -19.29 -4.71 11.96
N LYS A 100 -20.08 -5.38 11.10
CA LYS A 100 -20.82 -6.58 11.47
C LYS A 100 -19.88 -7.70 11.90
N VAL A 101 -18.90 -8.05 11.07
CA VAL A 101 -17.97 -9.16 11.36
C VAL A 101 -17.13 -8.85 12.60
N VAL A 102 -16.59 -7.63 12.71
CA VAL A 102 -15.82 -7.18 13.87
C VAL A 102 -16.65 -7.28 15.16
N SER A 103 -17.92 -6.85 15.12
CA SER A 103 -18.83 -6.97 16.28
C SER A 103 -19.16 -8.41 16.63
N ASP A 104 -19.38 -9.27 15.64
CA ASP A 104 -19.70 -10.71 15.85
C ASP A 104 -18.52 -11.44 16.52
N HIS A 105 -17.30 -10.90 16.43
CA HIS A 105 -16.06 -11.45 17.00
C HIS A 105 -15.48 -10.66 18.19
N ASN A 106 -16.22 -9.69 18.76
CA ASN A 106 -15.76 -8.82 19.87
C ASN A 106 -14.40 -8.15 19.59
N LEU A 107 -14.27 -7.61 18.39
CA LEU A 107 -13.11 -6.84 17.95
C LEU A 107 -13.43 -5.35 17.87
N ASP A 108 -12.39 -4.54 17.76
CA ASP A 108 -12.45 -3.09 17.59
C ASP A 108 -11.63 -2.67 16.36
N ILE A 109 -12.09 -1.62 15.67
CA ILE A 109 -11.40 -1.01 14.53
C ILE A 109 -10.72 0.28 14.99
N ILE A 110 -9.43 0.39 14.72
CA ILE A 110 -8.64 1.60 14.90
C ILE A 110 -8.36 2.22 13.54
N SER A 111 -9.00 3.37 13.30
CA SER A 111 -8.83 4.17 12.08
C SER A 111 -7.73 5.22 12.27
N PHE A 112 -6.50 4.79 12.59
CA PHE A 112 -5.31 5.65 12.66
C PHE A 112 -4.31 5.24 11.56
N GLY A 113 -3.57 6.21 11.04
CA GLY A 113 -2.50 5.96 10.06
C GLY A 113 -1.24 5.33 10.65
N VAL A 114 -1.10 5.30 11.98
CA VAL A 114 -0.04 4.57 12.70
C VAL A 114 -0.65 3.88 13.92
N GLU A 115 -0.25 2.64 14.14
CA GLU A 115 -0.57 1.83 15.30
C GLU A 115 -0.13 2.57 16.58
N PRO A 116 -1.03 2.71 17.58
CA PRO A 116 -0.80 3.62 18.69
C PRO A 116 0.09 3.08 19.82
N ASN A 117 0.17 1.78 20.05
CA ASN A 117 0.60 1.17 21.31
C ASN A 117 1.89 0.33 21.21
N TYR A 118 2.07 -0.41 20.13
CA TYR A 118 3.10 -1.44 19.98
C TYR A 118 4.29 -0.97 19.15
N ASN A 119 5.44 -1.59 19.43
CA ASN A 119 6.59 -1.53 18.54
C ASN A 119 6.40 -2.58 17.42
N PRO A 120 6.89 -2.38 16.19
CA PRO A 120 6.85 -3.40 15.15
C PRO A 120 7.39 -4.77 15.58
N ASP A 121 8.39 -4.82 16.46
CA ASP A 121 8.96 -6.10 16.95
C ASP A 121 7.97 -6.88 17.84
N ASN A 122 6.92 -6.23 18.34
CA ASN A 122 5.84 -6.83 19.13
C ASN A 122 4.59 -7.14 18.30
N ILE A 123 4.65 -6.95 16.98
CA ILE A 123 3.57 -7.28 16.04
C ILE A 123 4.07 -8.40 15.14
N ASP A 124 3.30 -9.48 15.09
CA ASP A 124 3.62 -10.61 14.22
C ASP A 124 3.67 -10.16 12.75
N LEU A 125 4.63 -10.73 12.02
CA LEU A 125 4.68 -10.61 10.57
C LEU A 125 3.86 -11.75 9.96
N ILE A 126 3.04 -11.44 8.95
CA ILE A 126 2.28 -12.46 8.23
C ILE A 126 3.21 -13.53 7.65
N ASN A 127 2.81 -14.80 7.75
CA ASN A 127 3.59 -15.95 7.33
C ASN A 127 3.51 -16.18 5.81
N GLN A 128 3.96 -15.18 5.05
CA GLN A 128 4.17 -15.30 3.60
C GLN A 128 5.60 -14.94 3.25
N PHE A 129 6.24 -15.81 2.46
CA PHE A 129 7.67 -15.71 2.18
C PHE A 129 8.11 -14.36 1.58
N LYS A 130 7.28 -13.75 0.73
CA LYS A 130 7.55 -12.41 0.16
C LYS A 130 7.71 -11.33 1.23
N TYR A 131 6.91 -11.36 2.29
CA TYR A 131 6.97 -10.37 3.36
C TYR A 131 8.14 -10.65 4.32
N GLN A 132 8.53 -11.91 4.50
CA GLN A 132 9.75 -12.26 5.23
C GLN A 132 11.00 -11.73 4.50
N LEU A 133 11.05 -11.84 3.17
CA LEU A 133 12.14 -11.26 2.37
C LEU A 133 12.14 -9.72 2.42
N MET A 134 10.95 -9.11 2.37
CA MET A 134 10.79 -7.66 2.49
C MET A 134 11.24 -7.15 3.86
N ASP A 135 10.91 -7.85 4.96
CA ASP A 135 11.33 -7.49 6.32
C ASP A 135 12.86 -7.51 6.45
N LEU A 136 13.51 -8.56 5.93
CA LEU A 136 14.97 -8.67 5.87
C LEU A 136 15.64 -7.59 5.00
N ASN A 137 14.94 -7.07 3.99
CA ASN A 137 15.40 -5.94 3.19
C ASN A 137 15.25 -4.63 3.96
N MET A 138 14.12 -4.43 4.63
CA MET A 138 13.81 -3.23 5.42
C MET A 138 14.74 -3.02 6.61
N GLU A 139 15.41 -4.07 7.10
CA GLU A 139 16.51 -3.96 8.08
C GLU A 139 17.75 -3.24 7.54
N LYS A 140 17.90 -3.11 6.22
CA LYS A 140 19.11 -2.59 5.57
C LYS A 140 18.89 -1.28 4.81
N SER A 141 17.69 -1.03 4.31
CA SER A 141 17.38 0.14 3.46
C SER A 141 17.19 1.45 4.23
N GLY A 142 16.75 1.39 5.49
CA GLY A 142 16.37 2.56 6.27
C GLY A 142 16.19 2.26 7.75
N THR A 143 15.55 3.17 8.49
CA THR A 143 15.40 3.05 9.95
C THR A 143 13.96 2.76 10.39
N MET A 144 12.99 2.93 9.50
CA MET A 144 11.56 2.77 9.82
C MET A 144 10.81 1.79 8.91
N GLY A 145 11.50 0.97 8.11
CA GLY A 145 10.83 0.01 7.23
C GLY A 145 9.95 -1.02 7.96
N LYS A 146 10.37 -1.51 9.13
CA LYS A 146 9.52 -2.37 9.97
C LYS A 146 8.27 -1.65 10.49
N TRP A 147 8.40 -0.36 10.84
CA TRP A 147 7.26 0.46 11.24
C TRP A 147 6.28 0.64 10.08
N MET A 148 6.76 0.91 8.87
CA MET A 148 5.93 1.00 7.68
C MET A 148 5.13 -0.29 7.48
N MET A 149 5.81 -1.43 7.45
CA MET A 149 5.20 -2.73 7.18
C MET A 149 4.15 -3.14 8.23
N ARG A 150 4.43 -2.93 9.51
CA ARG A 150 3.66 -3.56 10.60
C ARG A 150 2.75 -2.60 11.36
N ASN A 151 3.00 -1.30 11.28
CA ASN A 151 2.32 -0.31 12.10
C ASN A 151 1.57 0.75 11.30
N THR A 152 1.68 0.82 9.97
CA THR A 152 0.96 1.86 9.22
C THR A 152 -0.34 1.34 8.60
N ALA A 153 -1.28 2.25 8.43
CA ALA A 153 -2.48 2.05 7.63
C ALA A 153 -2.67 3.27 6.70
N SER A 154 -3.39 3.12 5.61
CA SER A 154 -3.61 4.19 4.65
C SER A 154 -4.98 4.18 3.98
N VAL A 155 -5.30 5.32 3.35
CA VAL A 155 -6.34 5.42 2.34
C VAL A 155 -5.66 5.87 1.06
N GLN A 156 -5.93 5.16 -0.04
CA GLN A 156 -5.34 5.42 -1.35
C GLN A 156 -6.44 5.56 -2.39
N ILE A 157 -6.23 6.41 -3.38
CA ILE A 157 -7.18 6.64 -4.47
C ILE A 157 -6.48 6.36 -5.80
N ASN A 158 -7.14 5.56 -6.63
CA ASN A 158 -6.63 5.10 -7.92
C ASN A 158 -7.43 5.77 -9.04
N PHE A 159 -6.75 6.32 -10.05
CA PHE A 159 -7.37 6.97 -11.20
C PHE A 159 -6.88 6.34 -12.50
N ASP A 160 -7.81 6.12 -13.44
CA ASP A 160 -7.40 5.83 -14.82
C ASP A 160 -6.88 7.10 -15.52
N VAL A 161 -6.02 6.87 -16.51
CA VAL A 161 -5.47 7.91 -17.39
C VAL A 161 -5.81 7.60 -18.85
N THR A 162 -5.94 8.64 -19.67
CA THR A 162 -6.43 8.52 -21.06
C THR A 162 -5.33 8.57 -22.12
N GLY A 163 -4.08 8.78 -21.70
CA GLY A 163 -2.93 8.78 -22.58
C GLY A 163 -1.66 9.24 -21.86
N SER A 164 -0.54 9.18 -22.56
CA SER A 164 0.78 9.47 -21.98
C SER A 164 0.88 10.90 -21.44
N LYS A 165 0.40 11.90 -22.19
CA LYS A 165 0.50 13.30 -21.78
C LYS A 165 -0.27 13.56 -20.47
N GLU A 166 -1.50 13.07 -20.39
CA GLU A 166 -2.29 13.19 -19.16
C GLU A 166 -1.66 12.42 -18.00
N MET A 167 -1.14 11.21 -18.24
CA MET A 167 -0.46 10.42 -17.21
C MET A 167 0.74 11.20 -16.62
N GLU A 168 1.56 11.82 -17.46
CA GLU A 168 2.70 12.63 -17.04
C GLU A 168 2.27 13.86 -16.23
N GLU A 169 1.23 14.57 -16.68
CA GLU A 169 0.68 15.73 -15.98
C GLU A 169 0.07 15.33 -14.62
N MET A 170 -0.77 14.30 -14.59
CA MET A 170 -1.43 13.82 -13.38
C MET A 170 -0.43 13.28 -12.36
N ALA A 171 0.59 12.53 -12.80
CA ALA A 171 1.62 12.00 -11.90
C ALA A 171 2.39 13.13 -11.19
N LEU A 172 2.82 14.16 -11.94
CA LEU A 172 3.52 15.29 -11.34
C LEU A 172 2.60 16.12 -10.43
N VAL A 173 1.36 16.35 -10.83
CA VAL A 173 0.38 17.08 -10.00
C VAL A 173 0.12 16.33 -8.70
N ALA A 174 -0.07 15.01 -8.76
CA ALA A 174 -0.25 14.17 -7.57
C ALA A 174 0.97 14.22 -6.64
N ASP A 175 2.18 14.14 -7.19
CA ASP A 175 3.44 14.26 -6.44
C ASP A 175 3.56 15.62 -5.73
N CYS A 176 3.27 16.71 -6.44
CA CYS A 176 3.29 18.07 -5.86
C CYS A 176 2.23 18.27 -4.76
N LEU A 177 1.09 17.59 -4.86
CA LEU A 177 0.01 17.66 -3.87
C LEU A 177 0.23 16.72 -2.67
N GLN A 178 1.18 15.77 -2.76
CA GLN A 178 1.44 14.80 -1.71
C GLN A 178 1.73 15.46 -0.36
N PRO A 179 2.61 16.49 -0.24
CA PRO A 179 2.95 17.04 1.07
C PRO A 179 1.76 17.77 1.73
N VAL A 180 0.94 18.42 0.90
CA VAL A 180 -0.29 19.10 1.36
C VAL A 180 -1.31 18.06 1.84
N SER A 181 -1.48 16.98 1.09
CA SER A 181 -2.38 15.88 1.42
C SER A 181 -1.94 15.16 2.70
N ALA A 182 -0.63 14.89 2.84
CA ALA A 182 -0.06 14.26 4.02
C ALA A 182 -0.35 15.09 5.28
N TYR A 183 -0.25 16.41 5.20
CA TYR A 183 -0.59 17.31 6.30
C TYR A 183 -2.11 17.35 6.59
N LEU A 184 -2.93 17.53 5.56
CA LEU A 184 -4.39 17.63 5.69
C LEU A 184 -5.01 16.36 6.31
N PHE A 185 -4.49 15.20 5.95
CA PHE A 185 -4.97 13.89 6.40
C PHE A 185 -4.11 13.27 7.52
N ALA A 186 -3.28 14.07 8.21
CA ALA A 186 -2.47 13.59 9.32
C ALA A 186 -3.35 13.01 10.44
N ASN A 187 -3.27 11.68 10.65
CA ASN A 187 -4.16 10.95 11.55
C ASN A 187 -3.41 9.87 12.33
N SER A 188 -2.33 10.26 13.01
CA SER A 188 -1.50 9.36 13.82
C SER A 188 -1.22 9.98 15.19
N PRO A 189 -2.21 10.00 16.10
CA PRO A 189 -2.13 10.77 17.35
C PRO A 189 -1.21 10.18 18.41
N TYR A 190 -0.83 8.90 18.30
CA TYR A 190 0.01 8.20 19.28
C TYR A 190 1.10 7.35 18.63
N LYS A 191 2.18 7.09 19.38
CA LYS A 191 3.21 6.10 19.08
C LYS A 191 3.74 5.50 20.37
N LYS A 192 3.69 4.18 20.51
CA LYS A 192 4.11 3.45 21.73
C LYS A 192 3.41 3.96 23.00
N GLY A 193 2.12 4.27 22.91
CA GLY A 193 1.30 4.78 24.01
C GLY A 193 1.54 6.25 24.37
N LEU A 194 2.41 6.96 23.64
CA LEU A 194 2.73 8.37 23.89
C LEU A 194 2.11 9.26 22.81
N PRO A 195 1.62 10.48 23.16
CA PRO A 195 1.13 11.45 22.17
C PRO A 195 2.18 11.80 21.11
N ALA A 196 1.75 11.92 19.85
CA ALA A 196 2.61 12.28 18.73
C ALA A 196 3.03 13.76 18.72
N GLY A 197 2.28 14.63 19.40
CA GLY A 197 2.45 16.08 19.33
C GLY A 197 2.13 16.61 17.93
N GLU A 198 3.00 17.47 17.40
CA GLU A 198 2.87 18.06 16.06
C GLU A 198 3.41 17.15 14.94
N ASN A 199 3.89 15.95 15.26
CA ASN A 199 4.52 15.06 14.30
C ASN A 199 3.48 14.33 13.43
N ASN A 200 3.66 14.41 12.10
CA ASN A 200 3.00 13.51 11.17
C ASN A 200 3.77 12.18 11.09
N LEU A 201 3.49 11.27 12.02
CA LEU A 201 4.27 10.04 12.21
C LEU A 201 4.29 9.14 10.97
N ARG A 202 3.15 8.98 10.29
CA ARG A 202 3.09 8.15 9.07
C ARG A 202 4.03 8.71 8.00
N ASN A 203 4.02 10.04 7.79
CA ASN A 203 4.93 10.67 6.83
C ASN A 203 6.41 10.50 7.23
N ILE A 204 6.74 10.70 8.51
CA ILE A 204 8.10 10.48 9.03
C ILE A 204 8.56 9.03 8.81
N ILE A 205 7.67 8.05 9.01
CA ILE A 205 7.98 6.64 8.76
C ILE A 205 8.34 6.41 7.28
N TRP A 206 7.53 6.91 6.35
CA TRP A 206 7.79 6.77 4.92
C TRP A 206 9.08 7.46 4.46
N GLU A 207 9.39 8.65 5.00
CA GLU A 207 10.65 9.37 4.74
C GLU A 207 11.92 8.61 5.17
N ASN A 208 11.77 7.65 6.08
CA ASN A 208 12.86 6.89 6.68
C ASN A 208 12.78 5.39 6.39
N THR A 209 11.97 4.98 5.40
CA THR A 209 11.73 3.58 5.05
C THR A 209 12.81 3.04 4.09
N ASP A 210 12.91 3.58 2.88
CA ASP A 210 13.90 3.18 1.88
C ASP A 210 14.06 4.29 0.83
N ASN A 211 15.21 4.97 0.84
CA ASN A 211 15.47 6.10 -0.06
C ASN A 211 15.47 5.71 -1.55
N ALA A 212 15.64 4.43 -1.91
CA ALA A 212 15.64 4.01 -3.30
C ALA A 212 14.24 3.89 -3.89
N ARG A 213 13.19 3.76 -3.06
CA ARG A 213 11.81 3.48 -3.51
C ARG A 213 10.72 4.36 -2.87
N CYS A 214 11.09 5.20 -1.90
CA CYS A 214 10.19 6.11 -1.21
C CYS A 214 10.49 7.57 -1.58
N ARG A 215 9.73 8.50 -1.01
CA ARG A 215 9.74 9.95 -1.29
C ARG A 215 9.08 10.33 -2.62
N ASN A 216 9.17 11.61 -2.96
CA ASN A 216 8.51 12.22 -4.10
C ASN A 216 9.34 12.02 -5.37
N LEU A 217 8.71 12.14 -6.54
CA LEU A 217 9.35 12.07 -7.85
C LEU A 217 10.51 13.09 -7.96
N ILE A 218 10.37 14.27 -7.36
CA ILE A 218 11.42 15.29 -7.35
C ILE A 218 12.70 14.81 -6.64
N ASP A 219 12.59 13.99 -5.60
CA ASP A 219 13.74 13.41 -4.89
C ASP A 219 14.50 12.38 -5.74
N HIS A 220 13.84 11.85 -6.78
CA HIS A 220 14.40 10.96 -7.79
C HIS A 220 14.80 11.70 -9.08
N GLY A 221 14.85 13.04 -9.06
CA GLY A 221 15.27 13.87 -10.20
C GLY A 221 14.20 14.08 -11.27
N ILE A 222 12.92 13.81 -10.95
CA ILE A 222 11.79 13.94 -11.86
C ILE A 222 10.94 15.15 -11.43
N SER A 223 11.16 16.30 -12.06
CA SER A 223 10.58 17.59 -11.64
C SER A 223 9.75 18.31 -12.72
N SER A 224 9.55 17.67 -13.87
CA SER A 224 8.70 18.20 -14.95
C SER A 224 7.89 17.07 -15.59
N PRO A 225 6.72 17.40 -16.19
CA PRO A 225 5.89 16.40 -16.85
C PRO A 225 6.49 15.94 -18.18
N GLU A 226 7.24 16.78 -18.90
CA GLU A 226 7.75 16.47 -20.24
C GLU A 226 8.72 15.28 -20.24
N GLY A 227 8.27 14.11 -20.70
CA GLY A 227 9.09 12.88 -20.69
C GLY A 227 9.21 12.24 -19.31
N LEU A 228 8.27 12.53 -18.41
CA LEU A 228 8.22 11.96 -17.07
C LEU A 228 8.15 10.43 -17.11
N ILE A 229 7.40 9.84 -18.04
CA ILE A 229 7.31 8.36 -18.14
C ILE A 229 8.68 7.75 -18.39
N ASP A 230 9.48 8.33 -19.29
CA ASP A 230 10.80 7.80 -19.63
C ASP A 230 11.76 7.92 -18.44
N ARG A 231 11.77 9.08 -17.76
CA ARG A 231 12.56 9.26 -16.53
C ARG A 231 12.11 8.32 -15.40
N TYR A 232 10.81 8.08 -15.29
CA TYR A 232 10.26 7.14 -14.32
C TYR A 232 10.67 5.70 -14.63
N ILE A 233 10.72 5.32 -15.91
CA ILE A 233 11.25 4.03 -16.34
C ILE A 233 12.72 3.92 -15.96
N ASP A 234 13.56 4.91 -16.31
CA ASP A 234 14.99 4.95 -15.96
C ASP A 234 15.22 4.79 -14.45
N TYR A 235 14.39 5.47 -13.65
CA TYR A 235 14.39 5.36 -12.20
C TYR A 235 14.01 3.93 -11.76
N VAL A 236 12.80 3.45 -12.08
CA VAL A 236 12.26 2.18 -11.57
C VAL A 236 13.11 0.98 -11.98
N ILE A 237 13.66 0.97 -13.20
CA ILE A 237 14.50 -0.14 -13.65
C ILE A 237 15.82 -0.23 -12.89
N SER A 238 16.27 0.87 -12.27
CA SER A 238 17.50 0.91 -11.46
C SER A 238 17.27 0.52 -9.99
N VAL A 239 16.02 0.53 -9.51
CA VAL A 239 15.69 0.24 -8.11
C VAL A 239 15.99 -1.23 -7.80
N PRO A 240 16.76 -1.55 -6.74
CA PRO A 240 17.01 -2.93 -6.33
C PRO A 240 15.72 -3.68 -5.96
N GLY A 241 15.56 -4.87 -6.50
CA GLY A 241 14.45 -5.76 -6.13
C GLY A 241 14.58 -6.27 -4.69
N MET A 242 13.44 -6.47 -4.02
CA MET A 242 13.39 -7.10 -2.68
C MET A 242 13.27 -8.62 -2.77
N PHE A 243 12.53 -9.09 -3.78
CA PHE A 243 12.37 -10.48 -4.15
C PHE A 243 12.03 -10.56 -5.64
N GLN A 244 12.13 -11.74 -6.22
CA GLN A 244 11.77 -12.00 -7.61
C GLN A 244 11.01 -13.32 -7.72
N LEU A 245 10.33 -13.50 -8.86
CA LEU A 245 9.77 -14.79 -9.23
C LEU A 245 10.81 -15.57 -10.05
N ASP A 246 11.03 -16.83 -9.70
CA ASP A 246 11.78 -17.76 -10.55
C ASP A 246 10.94 -18.20 -11.77
N ARG A 247 11.52 -19.07 -12.62
CA ARG A 247 10.83 -19.54 -13.83
C ARG A 247 9.57 -20.38 -13.56
N SER A 248 9.41 -20.89 -12.34
CA SER A 248 8.21 -21.63 -11.91
C SER A 248 7.16 -20.73 -11.27
N GLY A 249 7.46 -19.44 -11.11
CA GLY A 249 6.60 -18.49 -10.40
C GLY A 249 6.80 -18.49 -8.88
N ALA A 250 7.82 -19.18 -8.37
CA ALA A 250 8.11 -19.21 -6.94
C ALA A 250 8.88 -17.95 -6.50
N VAL A 251 8.52 -17.42 -5.34
CA VAL A 251 9.19 -16.26 -4.73
C VAL A 251 10.60 -16.65 -4.27
N THR A 252 11.61 -15.87 -4.64
CA THR A 252 13.01 -16.05 -4.25
C THR A 252 13.65 -14.72 -3.87
N SER A 253 14.64 -14.74 -2.98
CA SER A 253 15.40 -13.52 -2.64
C SER A 253 16.17 -13.00 -3.84
N THR A 254 16.20 -11.69 -4.02
CA THR A 254 17.13 -11.05 -4.96
C THR A 254 17.65 -9.72 -4.38
N ARG A 255 18.71 -9.21 -5.00
CA ARG A 255 19.11 -7.80 -4.91
C ARG A 255 19.33 -7.18 -6.29
N THR A 256 19.09 -7.94 -7.36
CA THR A 256 19.19 -7.44 -8.72
C THR A 256 18.06 -6.44 -8.96
N SER A 257 18.36 -5.41 -9.76
CA SER A 257 17.33 -4.49 -10.21
C SER A 257 16.37 -5.20 -11.18
N ILE A 258 15.16 -4.68 -11.34
CA ILE A 258 14.24 -5.21 -12.36
C ILE A 258 14.80 -4.99 -13.77
N GLY A 259 15.59 -3.93 -14.00
CA GLY A 259 16.28 -3.67 -15.27
C GLY A 259 17.26 -4.79 -15.63
N ASP A 260 18.15 -5.16 -14.70
CA ASP A 260 19.11 -6.26 -14.92
C ASP A 260 18.38 -7.58 -15.16
N ARG A 261 17.34 -7.86 -14.36
CA ARG A 261 16.52 -9.06 -14.50
C ARG A 261 15.86 -9.15 -15.88
N LEU A 262 15.36 -8.04 -16.41
CA LEU A 262 14.72 -7.98 -17.73
C LEU A 262 15.72 -8.09 -18.89
N GLN A 263 17.02 -7.84 -18.67
CA GLN A 263 18.07 -8.08 -19.67
C GLN A 263 18.43 -9.57 -19.80
N GLU A 264 18.26 -10.33 -18.72
CA GLU A 264 18.55 -11.77 -18.67
C GLU A 264 17.43 -12.65 -19.25
N LEU A 265 16.23 -12.09 -19.49
CA LEU A 265 15.03 -12.78 -19.99
C LEU A 265 14.85 -12.62 -21.50
#